data_AF-A0A1J0N3H4-F1
#
_entry.id   AF-A0A1J0N3H4-F1
#
_cell.length_a   1.000
_cell.length_b   1.000
_cell.length_c   1.000
_cell.angle_alpha   90.00
_cell.angle_beta   90.00
_cell.angle_gamma   90.00
#
_symmetry.space_group_name_H-M   'P 1'
#
loop_
_entity.id
_entity.type
_entity.pdbx_description
1 polymer ?
#
loop_
_entity_poly.entity_id
_entity_poly.type
_entity_poly.pdbx_seq_one_letter_code
_entity_poly.pdbx_strand_id
1 'polypeptide(L)'
;YHDGSHAYIGLRDRKRPSELRRITRQVKYAGSQVASTSEVLKYTLFQIFSKVDRPEASRIALLLTASQEPPRMARNLVRYVQGLKKKKVIVIPVGIGPHANLKQIRLIEKQAPENKAFVFSSVDELQQRRDEIISHLCDLAPEPPAPTQPPPIAQVTVGPELLGVSAPGPKRNSMVLDVVFVLEGSDNIGEGNFNRSREFLEEVIQRMDVGQDAVHVTVLQYSYTVTAEYTFREAQSKAEVLQQVREMRFRGGNRTNTGQALQYLAEHSFSASQG
;
A
#
# COMPACT_ATOMS: atom_id res chain seq x y z
N TYR A 1 17.27 11.24 2.29
CA TYR A 1 17.68 10.33 1.21
C TYR A 1 17.81 8.94 1.81
N HIS A 2 16.91 8.03 1.45
CA HIS A 2 17.03 6.63 1.85
C HIS A 2 17.66 5.88 0.69
N ASP A 3 18.96 5.61 0.77
CA ASP A 3 19.65 4.73 -0.17
C ASP A 3 19.47 3.28 0.30
N GLY A 4 18.74 2.47 -0.47
CA GLY A 4 18.57 1.04 -0.18
C GLY A 4 17.26 0.43 -0.68
N SER A 5 17.17 -0.91 -0.65
CA SER A 5 15.93 -1.65 -0.93
C SER A 5 15.03 -1.67 0.30
N HIS A 6 13.75 -1.34 0.11
CA HIS A 6 12.75 -1.33 1.17
C HIS A 6 11.53 -2.19 0.77
N ALA A 7 11.01 -2.97 1.72
CA ALA A 7 9.79 -3.76 1.54
C ALA A 7 8.64 -3.09 2.27
N TYR A 8 7.59 -2.72 1.52
CA TYR A 8 6.35 -2.16 2.10
C TYR A 8 5.41 -3.23 2.66
N ILE A 9 5.55 -4.47 2.20
CA ILE A 9 4.78 -5.62 2.64
C ILE A 9 5.60 -6.89 2.41
N GLY A 10 5.62 -7.79 3.39
CA GLY A 10 6.23 -9.10 3.30
C GLY A 10 5.28 -10.16 2.74
N LEU A 11 5.81 -11.20 2.11
CA LEU A 11 5.01 -12.33 1.57
C LEU A 11 4.22 -13.09 2.66
N ARG A 12 4.59 -12.94 3.93
CA ARG A 12 3.92 -13.57 5.07
C ARG A 12 2.79 -12.72 5.65
N ASP A 13 2.69 -11.46 5.23
CA ASP A 13 1.68 -10.54 5.73
C ASP A 13 0.36 -10.83 5.03
N ARG A 14 -0.52 -11.58 5.71
CA ARG A 14 -1.87 -11.86 5.21
C ARG A 14 -2.68 -10.55 5.23
N LYS A 15 -2.93 -9.98 4.04
CA LYS A 15 -3.69 -8.73 3.87
C LYS A 15 -4.86 -8.92 2.92
N ARG A 16 -5.99 -8.26 3.23
CA ARG A 16 -7.16 -8.22 2.34
C ARG A 16 -6.86 -7.36 1.11
N PRO A 17 -7.56 -7.56 -0.02
CA PRO A 17 -7.38 -6.73 -1.22
C PRO A 17 -7.54 -5.23 -0.97
N SER A 18 -8.43 -4.83 -0.05
CA SER A 18 -8.61 -3.43 0.34
C SER A 18 -7.39 -2.85 1.07
N GLU A 19 -6.77 -3.63 1.95
CA GLU A 19 -5.54 -3.23 2.65
C GLU A 19 -4.37 -3.09 1.68
N LEU A 20 -4.24 -4.03 0.73
CA LEU A 20 -3.21 -3.94 -0.32
C LEU A 20 -3.35 -2.66 -1.13
N ARG A 21 -4.58 -2.32 -1.56
CA ARG A 21 -4.86 -1.06 -2.26
C ARG A 21 -4.49 0.16 -1.40
N ARG A 22 -4.73 0.13 -0.10
CA ARG A 22 -4.35 1.20 0.82
C ARG A 22 -2.83 1.36 0.90
N ILE A 23 -2.10 0.24 1.05
CA ILE A 23 -0.63 0.23 1.09
C ILE A 23 -0.07 0.79 -0.23
N THR A 24 -0.55 0.32 -1.39
CA THR A 24 -0.08 0.82 -2.69
C THR A 24 -0.29 2.33 -2.85
N ARG A 25 -1.40 2.88 -2.34
CA ARG A 25 -1.67 4.33 -2.36
C ARG A 25 -0.76 5.14 -1.44
N GLN A 26 -0.17 4.50 -0.43
CA GLN A 26 0.72 5.13 0.54
C GLN A 26 2.21 5.01 0.15
N VAL A 27 2.55 4.25 -0.89
CA VAL A 27 3.92 4.15 -1.41
C VAL A 27 4.36 5.53 -1.93
N LYS A 28 5.41 6.08 -1.33
CA LYS A 28 5.97 7.37 -1.71
C LYS A 28 7.13 7.19 -2.67
N TYR A 29 7.29 8.14 -3.58
CA TYR A 29 8.53 8.27 -4.34
C TYR A 29 9.66 8.62 -3.39
N ALA A 30 10.56 7.66 -3.14
CA ALA A 30 11.64 7.83 -2.18
C ALA A 30 12.72 8.81 -2.68
N GLY A 31 12.91 8.91 -4.01
CA GLY A 31 13.92 9.74 -4.66
C GLY A 31 15.36 9.34 -4.32
N SER A 32 16.15 8.99 -5.33
CA SER A 32 17.60 8.80 -5.16
C SER A 32 18.32 9.16 -6.46
N GLN A 33 19.61 9.47 -6.34
CA GLN A 33 20.51 9.71 -7.48
C GLN A 33 20.88 8.41 -8.19
N VAL A 34 20.59 7.25 -7.59
CA VAL A 34 20.97 5.94 -8.13
C VAL A 34 19.76 5.01 -8.17
N ALA A 35 19.56 4.34 -9.31
CA ALA A 35 18.73 3.15 -9.42
C ALA A 35 19.65 1.92 -9.45
N SER A 36 19.45 0.94 -8.56
CA SER A 36 20.20 -0.32 -8.61
C SER A 36 19.30 -1.54 -8.74
N THR A 37 19.18 -2.01 -9.98
CA THR A 37 18.53 -3.28 -10.31
C THR A 37 19.24 -4.46 -9.64
N SER A 38 20.58 -4.44 -9.57
CA SER A 38 21.33 -5.53 -8.97
C SER A 38 21.09 -5.68 -7.47
N GLU A 39 21.04 -4.57 -6.72
CA GLU A 39 20.77 -4.64 -5.28
C GLU A 39 19.33 -5.07 -4.99
N VAL A 40 18.33 -4.61 -5.75
CA VAL A 40 16.93 -5.06 -5.52
C VAL A 40 16.75 -6.54 -5.86
N LEU A 41 17.43 -7.07 -6.87
CA LEU A 41 17.38 -8.51 -7.19
C LEU A 41 18.13 -9.36 -6.15
N LYS A 42 19.24 -8.88 -5.61
CA LYS A 42 19.92 -9.49 -4.46
C LYS A 42 19.01 -9.53 -3.24
N TYR A 43 18.37 -8.41 -2.90
CA TYR A 43 17.41 -8.34 -1.81
C TYR A 43 16.23 -9.31 -2.04
N THR A 44 15.68 -9.33 -3.24
CA THR A 44 14.60 -10.26 -3.65
C THR A 44 15.02 -11.72 -3.47
N LEU A 45 16.25 -12.06 -3.85
CA LEU A 45 16.80 -13.42 -3.74
C LEU A 45 16.97 -13.87 -2.27
N PHE A 46 17.61 -13.03 -1.45
CA PHE A 46 18.06 -13.42 -0.10
C PHE A 46 17.10 -13.04 1.02
N GLN A 47 16.26 -12.03 0.84
CA GLN A 47 15.34 -11.55 1.88
C GLN A 47 13.90 -11.95 1.58
N ILE A 48 13.45 -11.85 0.33
CA ILE A 48 12.06 -12.15 -0.04
C ILE A 48 11.85 -13.64 -0.30
N PHE A 49 12.65 -14.25 -1.20
CA PHE A 49 12.47 -15.65 -1.63
C PHE A 49 13.43 -16.64 -0.94
N SER A 50 14.09 -16.25 0.15
CA SER A 50 15.01 -17.16 0.86
C SER A 50 14.29 -18.29 1.58
N LYS A 51 13.17 -18.00 2.26
CA LYS A 51 12.37 -18.94 3.06
C LYS A 51 10.86 -18.76 2.78
N VAL A 52 10.38 -19.43 1.73
CA VAL A 52 8.98 -19.34 1.28
C VAL A 52 8.26 -20.67 1.53
N ASP A 53 7.21 -20.61 2.34
CA ASP A 53 6.48 -21.76 2.88
C ASP A 53 5.25 -22.17 2.04
N ARG A 54 5.28 -21.86 0.73
CA ARG A 54 4.21 -22.16 -0.23
C ARG A 54 4.77 -22.81 -1.50
N PRO A 55 4.95 -24.14 -1.54
CA PRO A 55 5.47 -24.85 -2.71
C PRO A 55 4.51 -24.90 -3.90
N GLU A 56 3.21 -24.73 -3.65
CA GLU A 56 2.13 -24.77 -4.64
C GLU A 56 1.95 -23.46 -5.42
N ALA A 57 2.54 -22.36 -4.94
CA ALA A 57 2.40 -21.04 -5.55
C ALA A 57 3.51 -20.75 -6.58
N SER A 58 3.13 -20.21 -7.74
CA SER A 58 4.09 -19.59 -8.67
C SER A 58 4.79 -18.41 -8.01
N ARG A 59 6.10 -18.30 -8.21
CA ARG A 59 6.92 -17.23 -7.63
C ARG A 59 7.30 -16.26 -8.74
N ILE A 60 6.82 -15.03 -8.66
CA ILE A 60 6.99 -14.02 -9.70
C ILE A 60 7.56 -12.74 -9.08
N ALA A 61 8.54 -12.14 -9.74
CA ALA A 61 9.08 -10.82 -9.42
C ALA A 61 8.90 -9.90 -10.63
N LEU A 62 7.98 -8.94 -10.53
CA LEU A 62 7.76 -7.90 -11.53
C LEU A 62 8.70 -6.72 -11.26
N LEU A 63 9.70 -6.51 -12.12
CA LEU A 63 10.73 -5.49 -11.96
C LEU A 63 10.44 -4.28 -12.85
N LEU A 64 9.99 -3.18 -12.28
CA LEU A 64 9.80 -1.92 -13.02
C LEU A 64 11.11 -1.12 -13.02
N THR A 65 11.59 -0.73 -14.19
CA THR A 65 12.84 0.03 -14.36
C THR A 65 12.70 1.10 -15.43
N ALA A 66 13.22 2.30 -15.16
CA ALA A 66 13.18 3.43 -16.07
C ALA A 66 14.55 4.04 -16.37
N SER A 67 15.62 3.50 -15.79
CA SER A 67 16.97 4.06 -15.90
C SER A 67 18.05 2.99 -15.83
N GLN A 68 19.29 3.41 -16.09
CA GLN A 68 20.47 2.55 -16.01
C GLN A 68 21.11 2.61 -14.61
N GLU A 69 21.49 1.44 -14.08
CA GLU A 69 22.33 1.37 -12.88
C GLU A 69 23.83 1.59 -13.19
N PRO A 70 24.62 2.08 -12.22
CA PRO A 70 26.06 2.25 -12.38
C PRO A 70 26.76 0.93 -12.79
N PRO A 71 27.69 0.93 -13.77
CA PRO A 71 28.32 -0.29 -14.28
C PRO A 71 29.01 -1.15 -13.23
N ARG A 72 29.52 -0.55 -12.15
CA ARG A 72 30.16 -1.27 -11.04
C ARG A 72 29.17 -2.17 -10.29
N MET A 73 27.91 -1.75 -10.19
CA MET A 73 26.85 -2.49 -9.49
C MET A 73 26.27 -3.62 -10.37
N ALA A 74 26.22 -3.40 -11.68
CA ALA A 74 25.69 -4.36 -12.66
C ALA A 74 26.50 -5.67 -12.78
N ARG A 75 27.72 -5.73 -12.23
CA ARG A 75 28.63 -6.90 -12.35
C ARG A 75 28.02 -8.22 -11.88
N ASN A 76 27.17 -8.17 -10.85
CA ASN A 76 26.57 -9.37 -10.26
C ASN A 76 25.13 -9.63 -10.69
N LEU A 77 24.58 -8.81 -11.60
CA LEU A 77 23.18 -8.92 -12.05
C LEU A 77 22.82 -10.36 -12.45
N VAL A 78 23.60 -10.93 -13.36
CA VAL A 78 23.38 -12.28 -13.90
C VAL A 78 23.37 -13.33 -12.79
N ARG A 79 24.29 -13.21 -11.82
CA ARG A 79 24.38 -14.13 -10.68
C ARG A 79 23.11 -14.11 -9.84
N TYR A 80 22.52 -12.94 -9.60
CA TYR A 80 21.28 -12.83 -8.82
C TYR A 80 20.08 -13.38 -9.58
N VAL A 81 19.96 -13.08 -10.87
CA VAL A 81 18.86 -13.62 -11.70
C VAL A 81 18.96 -15.15 -11.80
N GLN A 82 20.17 -15.71 -11.94
CA GLN A 82 20.38 -17.15 -11.92
C GLN A 82 20.03 -17.77 -10.55
N GLY A 83 20.31 -17.08 -9.45
CA GLY A 83 19.89 -17.50 -8.11
C GLY A 83 18.36 -17.53 -7.97
N LEU A 84 17.67 -16.53 -8.52
CA LEU A 84 16.20 -16.45 -8.55
C LEU A 84 15.62 -17.60 -9.40
N LYS A 85 16.19 -17.86 -10.57
CA LYS A 85 15.82 -19.02 -11.41
C LYS A 85 15.96 -20.35 -10.67
N LYS A 86 17.07 -20.58 -9.95
CA LYS A 86 17.27 -21.80 -9.15
C LYS A 86 16.20 -21.97 -8.07
N LYS A 87 15.63 -20.87 -7.56
CA LYS A 87 14.51 -20.86 -6.62
C LYS A 87 13.13 -20.89 -7.29
N LYS A 88 13.09 -21.15 -8.61
CA LYS A 88 11.88 -21.13 -9.44
C LYS A 88 11.13 -19.80 -9.39
N VAL A 89 11.86 -18.69 -9.26
CA VAL A 89 11.31 -17.33 -9.34
C VAL A 89 11.43 -16.83 -10.77
N ILE A 90 10.29 -16.49 -11.37
CA ILE A 90 10.18 -15.86 -12.69
C ILE A 90 10.41 -14.36 -12.50
N VAL A 91 11.31 -13.77 -13.28
CA VAL A 91 11.61 -12.34 -13.22
C VAL A 91 11.10 -11.68 -14.49
N ILE A 92 10.09 -10.82 -14.36
CA ILE A 92 9.45 -10.11 -15.48
C ILE A 92 9.94 -8.66 -15.47
N PRO A 93 10.90 -8.28 -16.32
CA PRO A 93 11.36 -6.90 -16.41
C PRO A 93 10.37 -6.03 -17.21
N VAL A 94 10.01 -4.89 -16.65
CA VAL A 94 9.15 -3.86 -17.25
C VAL A 94 9.96 -2.57 -17.40
N GLY A 95 10.41 -2.30 -18.62
CA GLY A 95 11.11 -1.06 -18.99
C GLY A 95 10.12 0.08 -19.26
N ILE A 96 10.33 1.25 -18.66
CA ILE A 96 9.44 2.41 -18.79
C ILE A 96 10.26 3.62 -19.20
N GLY A 97 9.93 4.22 -20.34
CA GLY A 97 10.57 5.45 -20.79
C GLY A 97 11.81 5.22 -21.66
N PRO A 98 12.31 6.28 -22.30
CA PRO A 98 13.44 6.21 -23.23
C PRO A 98 14.78 5.91 -22.54
N HIS A 99 14.86 6.06 -21.22
CA HIS A 99 16.07 5.85 -20.43
C HIS A 99 16.19 4.44 -19.85
N ALA A 100 15.19 3.58 -20.06
CA ALA A 100 15.23 2.19 -19.62
C ALA A 100 16.42 1.44 -20.27
N ASN A 101 17.16 0.69 -19.46
CA ASN A 101 18.35 -0.01 -19.96
C ASN A 101 17.98 -1.34 -20.66
N LEU A 102 17.80 -1.29 -21.97
CA LEU A 102 17.44 -2.45 -22.80
C LEU A 102 18.49 -3.57 -22.76
N LYS A 103 19.78 -3.25 -22.60
CA LYS A 103 20.83 -4.27 -22.50
C LYS A 103 20.65 -5.09 -21.22
N GLN A 104 20.36 -4.41 -20.11
CA GLN A 104 20.07 -5.05 -18.82
C GLN A 104 18.78 -5.89 -18.89
N ILE A 105 17.71 -5.37 -19.49
CA ILE A 105 16.44 -6.10 -19.66
C ILE A 105 16.65 -7.40 -20.44
N ARG A 106 17.34 -7.33 -21.58
CA ARG A 106 17.67 -8.51 -22.41
C ARG A 106 18.56 -9.52 -21.68
N LEU A 107 19.44 -9.06 -20.78
CA LEU A 107 20.25 -9.96 -19.97
C LEU A 107 19.40 -10.77 -18.99
N ILE A 108 18.36 -10.16 -18.41
CA ILE A 108 17.41 -10.84 -17.50
C ILE A 108 16.56 -11.85 -18.27
N GLU A 109 16.01 -11.43 -19.42
CA GLU A 109 15.18 -12.26 -20.30
C GLU A 109 15.93 -13.52 -20.77
N LYS A 110 17.21 -13.37 -21.14
CA LYS A 110 18.05 -14.51 -21.56
C LYS A 110 18.30 -15.56 -20.47
N GLN A 111 18.02 -15.29 -19.20
CA GLN A 111 18.29 -16.27 -18.13
C GLN A 111 17.25 -17.39 -18.08
N ALA A 112 16.00 -17.14 -18.48
CA ALA A 112 14.93 -18.12 -18.46
C ALA A 112 13.83 -17.76 -19.48
N PRO A 113 13.27 -18.73 -20.23
CA PRO A 113 12.22 -18.46 -21.22
C PRO A 113 10.96 -17.82 -20.62
N GLU A 114 10.70 -18.04 -19.32
CA GLU A 114 9.59 -17.45 -18.59
C GLU A 114 9.80 -15.96 -18.25
N ASN A 115 11.03 -15.44 -18.35
CA ASN A 115 11.38 -14.05 -18.02
C ASN A 115 10.99 -13.06 -19.16
N LYS A 116 9.75 -13.13 -19.63
CA LYS A 116 9.25 -12.24 -20.70
C LYS A 116 9.40 -10.77 -20.30
N ALA A 117 10.00 -9.96 -21.17
CA ALA A 117 10.14 -8.54 -20.95
C ALA A 117 8.97 -7.73 -21.55
N PHE A 118 8.63 -6.62 -20.89
CA PHE A 118 7.74 -5.59 -21.45
C PHE A 118 8.50 -4.26 -21.49
N VAL A 119 8.40 -3.53 -22.60
CA VAL A 119 9.07 -2.23 -22.77
C VAL A 119 8.05 -1.24 -23.29
N PHE A 120 7.93 -0.13 -22.58
CA PHE A 120 7.01 0.97 -22.87
C PHE A 120 7.77 2.27 -23.02
N SER A 121 7.34 3.11 -23.95
CA SER A 121 7.91 4.42 -24.24
C SER A 121 7.61 5.47 -23.16
N SER A 122 6.55 5.29 -22.37
CA SER A 122 6.13 6.20 -21.30
C SER A 122 5.31 5.50 -20.22
N VAL A 123 5.02 6.21 -19.13
CA VAL A 123 4.08 5.74 -18.09
C VAL A 123 2.64 5.67 -18.64
N ASP A 124 2.28 6.53 -19.59
CA ASP A 124 0.94 6.50 -20.20
C ASP A 124 0.75 5.24 -21.04
N GLU A 125 1.77 4.83 -21.81
CA GLU A 125 1.71 3.58 -22.57
C GLU A 125 1.61 2.36 -21.64
N LEU A 126 2.34 2.38 -20.52
CA LEU A 126 2.22 1.36 -19.48
C LEU A 126 0.78 1.27 -18.95
N GLN A 127 0.08 2.40 -18.77
CA GLN A 127 -1.32 2.40 -18.33
C GLN A 127 -2.25 1.83 -19.41
N GLN A 128 -2.07 2.23 -20.67
CA GLN A 128 -2.88 1.77 -21.80
C GLN A 128 -2.74 0.26 -22.03
N ARG A 129 -1.55 -0.30 -21.82
CA ARG A 129 -1.23 -1.71 -22.06
C ARG A 129 -1.11 -2.54 -20.79
N ARG A 130 -1.60 -2.03 -19.66
CA ARG A 130 -1.56 -2.72 -18.36
C ARG A 130 -2.14 -4.13 -18.42
N ASP A 131 -3.22 -4.31 -19.16
CA ASP A 131 -3.95 -5.58 -19.20
C ASP A 131 -3.14 -6.68 -19.89
N GLU A 132 -2.16 -6.33 -20.74
CA GLU A 132 -1.20 -7.28 -21.33
C GLU A 132 -0.31 -7.92 -20.25
N ILE A 133 0.16 -7.12 -19.29
CA ILE A 133 0.97 -7.60 -18.17
C ILE A 133 0.09 -8.46 -17.25
N ILE A 134 -1.13 -8.00 -16.96
CA ILE A 134 -2.07 -8.74 -16.10
C ILE A 134 -2.39 -10.10 -16.70
N SER A 135 -2.73 -10.17 -17.99
CA SER A 135 -3.01 -11.43 -18.68
C SER A 135 -1.82 -12.38 -18.56
N HIS A 136 -0.61 -11.89 -18.83
CA HIS A 136 0.59 -12.72 -18.71
C HIS A 136 0.83 -13.23 -17.28
N LEU A 137 0.59 -12.41 -16.26
CA LEU A 137 0.69 -12.84 -14.87
C LEU A 137 -0.35 -13.91 -14.51
N CYS A 138 -1.56 -13.81 -15.06
CA CYS A 138 -2.62 -14.81 -14.89
C CYS A 138 -2.26 -16.15 -15.55
N ASP A 139 -1.64 -16.13 -16.73
CA ASP A 139 -1.19 -17.35 -17.43
C ASP A 139 -0.10 -18.11 -16.66
N LEU A 140 0.64 -17.41 -15.77
CA LEU A 140 1.65 -18.01 -14.90
C LEU A 140 1.07 -18.56 -13.59
N ALA A 141 -0.23 -18.38 -13.33
CA ALA A 141 -0.87 -18.92 -12.14
C ALA A 141 -0.95 -20.46 -12.22
N PRO A 142 -0.69 -21.19 -11.12
CA PRO A 142 -0.90 -22.63 -11.08
C PRO A 142 -2.37 -22.95 -11.34
N GLU A 143 -2.64 -24.05 -12.05
CA GLU A 143 -4.01 -24.52 -12.23
C GLU A 143 -4.68 -24.79 -10.88
N PRO A 144 -5.95 -24.40 -10.69
CA PRO A 144 -6.67 -24.67 -9.46
C PRO A 144 -6.78 -26.18 -9.26
N PRO A 145 -6.58 -26.70 -8.03
CA PRO A 145 -6.79 -28.11 -7.75
C PRO A 145 -8.22 -28.49 -8.11
N ALA A 146 -8.39 -29.65 -8.77
CA ALA A 146 -9.69 -30.16 -9.17
C ALA A 146 -10.67 -30.16 -7.97
N PRO A 147 -11.94 -29.78 -8.17
CA PRO A 147 -12.93 -29.80 -7.10
C PRO A 147 -12.96 -31.18 -6.45
N THR A 148 -12.59 -31.25 -5.18
CA THR A 148 -12.76 -32.46 -4.38
C THR A 148 -14.27 -32.67 -4.27
N GLN A 149 -14.76 -33.83 -4.73
CA GLN A 149 -16.18 -34.17 -4.62
C GLN A 149 -16.63 -33.96 -3.17
N PRO A 150 -17.72 -33.20 -2.92
CA PRO A 150 -18.28 -33.12 -1.58
C PRO A 150 -18.71 -34.53 -1.13
N PRO A 151 -18.44 -34.92 0.13
CA PRO A 151 -18.99 -36.17 0.66
C PRO A 151 -20.52 -36.12 0.62
N PRO A 152 -21.22 -37.26 0.48
CA PRO A 152 -22.68 -37.27 0.45
C PRO A 152 -23.22 -36.71 1.77
N ILE A 153 -23.90 -35.56 1.69
CA ILE A 153 -24.60 -34.95 2.81
C ILE A 153 -25.80 -35.82 3.14
N ALA A 154 -25.84 -36.38 4.36
CA ALA A 154 -27.01 -37.04 4.90
C ALA A 154 -28.17 -36.03 4.98
N GLN A 155 -29.32 -36.38 4.40
CA GLN A 155 -30.52 -35.55 4.48
C GLN A 155 -31.07 -35.57 5.91
N VAL A 156 -31.09 -34.40 6.56
CA VAL A 156 -31.79 -34.21 7.83
C VAL A 156 -33.21 -33.74 7.53
N THR A 157 -34.18 -34.53 7.98
CA THR A 157 -35.62 -34.24 7.92
C THR A 157 -35.95 -33.06 8.85
N VAL A 158 -36.57 -32.00 8.33
CA VAL A 158 -37.09 -30.89 9.14
C VAL A 158 -38.62 -30.92 9.08
N GLY A 159 -39.25 -31.06 10.25
CA GLY A 159 -40.70 -30.96 10.44
C GLY A 159 -41.19 -29.50 10.45
N PRO A 160 -42.51 -29.26 10.33
CA PRO A 160 -43.02 -27.94 9.97
C PRO A 160 -43.50 -27.07 11.14
N GLU A 161 -43.57 -25.76 10.83
CA GLU A 161 -44.32 -24.64 11.44
C GLU A 161 -43.77 -23.95 12.71
N LEU A 162 -43.49 -22.64 12.61
CA LEU A 162 -44.48 -21.58 12.89
C LEU A 162 -43.93 -20.17 12.57
N LEU A 163 -44.84 -19.30 12.13
CA LEU A 163 -44.69 -17.92 11.68
C LEU A 163 -44.30 -16.95 12.81
N GLY A 164 -43.51 -15.92 12.49
CA GLY A 164 -43.28 -14.78 13.38
C GLY A 164 -42.26 -13.77 12.83
N VAL A 165 -42.72 -12.90 11.93
CA VAL A 165 -41.92 -11.83 11.31
C VAL A 165 -41.73 -10.66 12.27
N SER A 166 -40.48 -10.25 12.47
CA SER A 166 -40.07 -8.85 12.64
C SER A 166 -38.61 -8.75 12.20
N ALA A 167 -38.40 -8.28 10.97
CA ALA A 167 -37.08 -8.11 10.39
C ALA A 167 -36.30 -7.05 11.18
N PRO A 168 -35.05 -7.32 11.62
CA PRO A 168 -34.13 -6.23 11.85
C PRO A 168 -33.82 -5.63 10.48
N GLY A 169 -34.13 -4.36 10.28
CA GLY A 169 -33.57 -3.59 9.16
C GLY A 169 -32.05 -3.80 9.10
N PRO A 170 -31.40 -3.60 7.94
CA PRO A 170 -29.97 -3.85 7.81
C PRO A 170 -29.26 -3.04 8.89
N LYS A 171 -28.68 -3.74 9.88
CA LYS A 171 -27.77 -3.12 10.82
C LYS A 171 -26.73 -2.45 9.95
N ARG A 172 -26.69 -1.11 9.93
CA ARG A 172 -25.52 -0.40 9.43
C ARG A 172 -24.37 -1.01 10.23
N ASN A 173 -23.52 -1.78 9.57
CA ASN A 173 -22.30 -2.28 10.19
C ASN A 173 -21.60 -1.03 10.70
N SER A 174 -21.60 -0.78 12.01
CA SER A 174 -20.81 0.31 12.57
C SER A 174 -19.37 -0.01 12.17
N MET A 175 -18.82 0.83 11.30
CA MET A 175 -17.44 0.64 10.87
C MET A 175 -16.59 1.14 12.03
N VAL A 176 -15.97 0.22 12.75
CA VAL A 176 -14.95 0.56 13.75
C VAL A 176 -13.70 0.99 12.97
N LEU A 177 -13.38 2.29 13.02
CA LEU A 177 -12.31 2.89 12.22
C LEU A 177 -11.55 3.92 13.04
N ASP A 178 -10.22 3.87 12.94
CA ASP A 178 -9.34 4.91 13.44
C ASP A 178 -8.91 5.80 12.26
N VAL A 179 -9.26 7.08 12.32
CA VAL A 179 -9.01 8.04 11.24
C VAL A 179 -8.13 9.17 11.77
N VAL A 180 -7.04 9.46 11.06
CA VAL A 180 -6.22 10.65 11.35
C VAL A 180 -6.31 11.64 10.21
N PHE A 181 -6.70 12.87 10.54
CA PHE A 181 -6.66 14.01 9.63
C PHE A 181 -5.37 14.78 9.83
N VAL A 182 -4.67 15.09 8.74
CA VAL A 182 -3.37 15.75 8.77
C VAL A 182 -3.45 16.98 7.87
N LEU A 183 -3.47 18.17 8.47
CA LEU A 183 -3.72 19.44 7.81
C LEU A 183 -2.41 20.22 7.68
N GLU A 184 -2.09 20.63 6.46
CA GLU A 184 -0.95 21.51 6.23
C GLU A 184 -1.30 22.94 6.65
N GLY A 185 -0.56 23.48 7.62
CA GLY A 185 -0.67 24.85 8.13
C GLY A 185 0.59 25.67 7.85
N SER A 186 1.20 25.51 6.66
CA SER A 186 2.39 26.26 6.25
C SER A 186 2.06 27.66 5.72
N ASP A 187 3.04 28.57 5.73
CA ASP A 187 2.87 29.93 5.18
C ASP A 187 2.60 29.92 3.66
N ASN A 188 3.05 28.86 2.96
CA ASN A 188 2.76 28.65 1.54
C ASN A 188 1.27 28.40 1.26
N ILE A 189 0.57 27.74 2.18
CA ILE A 189 -0.89 27.57 2.12
C ILE A 189 -1.56 28.89 2.55
N GLY A 190 -1.07 29.49 3.63
CA GLY A 190 -1.60 30.71 4.22
C GLY A 190 -2.91 30.50 5.00
N GLU A 191 -3.19 31.39 5.95
CA GLU A 191 -4.30 31.28 6.90
C GLU A 191 -5.68 31.12 6.22
N GLY A 192 -5.94 31.87 5.15
CA GLY A 192 -7.22 31.80 4.44
C GLY A 192 -7.51 30.41 3.84
N ASN A 193 -6.51 29.74 3.27
CA ASN A 193 -6.69 28.39 2.71
C ASN A 193 -6.68 27.31 3.80
N PHE A 194 -5.94 27.53 4.89
CA PHE A 194 -6.01 26.68 6.07
C PHE A 194 -7.43 26.67 6.66
N ASN A 195 -8.05 27.84 6.82
CA ASN A 195 -9.42 27.95 7.34
C ASN A 195 -10.44 27.19 6.46
N ARG A 196 -10.33 27.27 5.13
CA ARG A 196 -11.16 26.47 4.22
C ARG A 196 -10.94 24.96 4.38
N SER A 197 -9.69 24.55 4.63
CA SER A 197 -9.35 23.14 4.87
C SER A 197 -9.90 22.63 6.20
N ARG A 198 -9.92 23.49 7.23
CA ARG A 198 -10.55 23.22 8.54
C ARG A 198 -12.08 23.13 8.43
N GLU A 199 -12.72 24.03 7.68
CA GLU A 199 -14.16 23.98 7.41
C GLU A 199 -14.55 22.69 6.66
N PHE A 200 -13.76 22.33 5.64
CA PHE A 200 -13.94 21.05 4.94
C PHE A 200 -13.80 19.85 5.88
N LEU A 201 -12.80 19.87 6.78
CA LEU A 201 -12.63 18.82 7.79
C LEU A 201 -13.87 18.70 8.69
N GLU A 202 -14.41 19.82 9.15
CA GLU A 202 -15.62 19.86 9.97
C GLU A 202 -16.80 19.19 9.25
N GLU A 203 -17.04 19.52 7.98
CA GLU A 203 -18.11 18.93 7.17
C GLU A 203 -17.95 17.40 7.01
N VAL A 204 -16.71 16.93 6.87
CA VAL A 204 -16.42 15.50 6.77
C VAL A 204 -16.74 14.80 8.09
N ILE A 205 -16.23 15.31 9.21
CA ILE A 205 -16.44 14.72 10.55
C ILE A 205 -17.92 14.72 10.93
N GLN A 206 -18.67 15.76 10.56
CA GLN A 206 -20.12 15.84 10.79
C GLN A 206 -20.87 14.63 10.20
N ARG A 207 -20.42 14.15 9.03
CA ARG A 207 -21.01 13.01 8.29
C ARG A 207 -20.52 11.63 8.76
N MET A 208 -19.46 11.58 9.56
CA MET A 208 -18.89 10.33 10.08
C MET A 208 -19.64 9.85 11.33
N ASP A 209 -19.59 8.55 11.61
CA ASP A 209 -20.17 7.95 12.82
C ASP A 209 -19.16 7.95 13.97
N VAL A 210 -18.76 9.16 14.40
CA VAL A 210 -17.76 9.35 15.46
C VAL A 210 -18.35 8.99 16.83
N GLY A 211 -17.69 8.06 17.51
CA GLY A 211 -18.15 7.51 18.78
C GLY A 211 -17.14 6.56 19.40
N GLN A 212 -17.23 6.36 20.72
CA GLN A 212 -16.31 5.51 21.48
C GLN A 212 -16.25 4.06 20.98
N ASP A 213 -17.35 3.52 20.45
CA ASP A 213 -17.43 2.15 19.91
C ASP A 213 -17.54 2.12 18.36
N ALA A 214 -17.22 3.24 17.70
CA ALA A 214 -17.38 3.42 16.26
C ALA A 214 -16.14 4.05 15.62
N VAL A 215 -16.23 5.27 15.11
CA VAL A 215 -15.08 5.95 14.49
C VAL A 215 -14.34 6.79 15.52
N HIS A 216 -13.05 6.54 15.69
CA HIS A 216 -12.13 7.39 16.43
C HIS A 216 -11.40 8.35 15.48
N VAL A 217 -11.12 9.55 15.96
CA VAL A 217 -10.52 10.64 15.20
C VAL A 217 -9.31 11.21 15.94
N THR A 218 -8.23 11.43 15.20
CA THR A 218 -7.10 12.30 15.57
C THR A 218 -7.00 13.41 14.53
N VAL A 219 -6.63 14.61 14.95
CA VAL A 219 -6.40 15.76 14.06
C VAL A 219 -5.02 16.34 14.33
N LEU A 220 -4.19 16.39 13.30
CA LEU A 220 -2.86 16.97 13.33
C LEU A 220 -2.79 18.18 12.40
N GLN A 221 -2.12 19.24 12.85
CA GLN A 221 -1.66 20.33 12.01
C GLN A 221 -0.15 20.19 11.81
N TYR A 222 0.36 20.44 10.61
CA TYR A 222 1.80 20.41 10.35
C TYR A 222 2.28 21.53 9.42
N SER A 223 3.48 22.02 9.68
CA SER A 223 4.30 22.79 8.74
C SER A 223 5.68 22.15 8.71
N TYR A 224 6.69 22.79 9.31
CA TYR A 224 7.99 22.14 9.56
C TYR A 224 7.89 21.18 10.75
N THR A 225 7.14 21.55 11.79
CA THR A 225 6.84 20.71 12.95
C THR A 225 5.39 20.23 12.92
N VAL A 226 5.10 19.20 13.71
CA VAL A 226 3.76 18.61 13.85
C VAL A 226 3.17 19.06 15.18
N THR A 227 1.91 19.46 15.15
CA THR A 227 1.12 19.72 16.35
C THR A 227 -0.08 18.79 16.35
N ALA A 228 -0.26 18.04 17.43
CA ALA A 228 -1.48 17.32 17.68
C ALA A 228 -2.53 18.30 18.21
N GLU A 229 -3.60 18.50 17.45
CA GLU A 229 -4.72 19.36 17.85
C GLU A 229 -5.82 18.53 18.52
N TYR A 230 -5.94 17.25 18.15
CA TYR A 230 -6.85 16.29 18.77
C TYR A 230 -6.28 14.87 18.65
N THR A 231 -6.41 14.01 19.66
CA THR A 231 -5.80 12.67 19.71
C THR A 231 -6.79 11.56 20.07
N PHE A 232 -6.46 10.31 19.74
CA PHE A 232 -7.29 9.15 20.08
C PHE A 232 -7.47 8.92 21.59
N ARG A 233 -6.62 9.51 22.43
CA ARG A 233 -6.75 9.43 23.89
C ARG A 233 -7.82 10.35 24.46
N GLU A 234 -8.26 11.35 23.69
CA GLU A 234 -9.35 12.24 24.08
C GLU A 234 -10.70 11.57 23.87
N ALA A 235 -11.76 12.15 24.44
CA ALA A 235 -13.08 11.53 24.41
C ALA A 235 -13.69 11.55 23.01
N GLN A 236 -13.89 10.39 22.41
CA GLN A 236 -14.28 10.22 21.00
C GLN A 236 -15.77 10.49 20.74
N SER A 237 -16.29 11.59 21.28
CA SER A 237 -17.64 12.09 21.00
C SER A 237 -17.61 13.05 19.81
N LYS A 238 -18.57 12.93 18.89
CA LYS A 238 -18.65 13.81 17.72
C LYS A 238 -18.66 15.30 18.11
N ALA A 239 -19.33 15.66 19.19
CA ALA A 239 -19.44 17.04 19.65
C ALA A 239 -18.08 17.61 20.05
N GLU A 240 -17.27 16.85 20.80
CA GLU A 240 -15.94 17.28 21.27
C GLU A 240 -14.95 17.38 20.11
N VAL A 241 -14.93 16.39 19.22
CA VAL A 241 -14.06 16.41 18.03
C VAL A 241 -14.36 17.64 17.18
N LEU A 242 -15.65 17.94 16.91
CA LEU A 242 -16.05 19.11 16.12
C LEU A 242 -15.73 20.42 16.83
N GLN A 243 -15.87 20.48 18.16
CA GLN A 243 -15.49 21.66 18.92
C GLN A 243 -13.99 21.95 18.77
N GLN A 244 -13.15 20.93 18.95
CA GLN A 244 -11.69 21.07 18.83
C GLN A 244 -11.28 21.49 17.42
N VAL A 245 -11.89 20.90 16.38
CA VAL A 245 -11.65 21.29 14.99
C VAL A 245 -11.99 22.76 14.73
N ARG A 246 -13.08 23.29 15.30
CA ARG A 246 -13.46 24.71 15.15
C ARG A 246 -12.47 25.66 15.83
N GLU A 247 -11.92 25.24 16.97
CA GLU A 247 -11.00 26.03 17.78
C GLU A 247 -9.56 26.02 17.23
N MET A 248 -9.23 25.10 16.32
CA MET A 248 -7.93 25.04 15.65
C MET A 248 -7.56 26.37 14.98
N ARG A 249 -6.34 26.84 15.29
CA ARG A 249 -5.75 28.06 14.75
C ARG A 249 -4.63 27.75 13.76
N PHE A 250 -4.50 28.61 12.75
CA PHE A 250 -3.37 28.56 11.83
C PHE A 250 -2.07 28.84 12.58
N ARG A 251 -1.10 27.93 12.47
CA ARG A 251 0.21 28.05 13.15
C ARG A 251 1.31 28.63 12.27
N GLY A 252 1.16 28.55 10.95
CA GLY A 252 2.18 28.99 10.01
C GLY A 252 3.46 28.15 10.04
N GLY A 253 4.41 28.56 9.22
CA GLY A 253 5.72 27.94 9.10
C GLY A 253 6.28 28.08 7.69
N ASN A 254 7.52 28.54 7.63
CA ASN A 254 8.20 28.90 6.37
C ASN A 254 8.57 27.71 5.48
N ARG A 255 8.40 26.47 5.96
CA ARG A 255 8.73 25.23 5.25
C ARG A 255 7.75 24.12 5.65
N THR A 256 7.54 23.19 4.75
CA THR A 256 6.69 22.01 4.97
C THR A 256 7.55 20.76 5.12
N ASN A 257 7.29 19.95 6.14
CA ASN A 257 7.94 18.66 6.40
C ASN A 257 6.89 17.55 6.58
N THR A 258 6.23 17.19 5.48
CA THR A 258 5.25 16.09 5.44
C THR A 258 5.86 14.75 5.88
N GLY A 259 7.19 14.58 5.73
CA GLY A 259 7.91 13.42 6.23
C GLY A 259 7.81 13.29 7.76
N GLN A 260 8.08 14.37 8.48
CA GLN A 260 7.98 14.41 9.94
C GLN A 260 6.53 14.28 10.43
N ALA A 261 5.56 14.86 9.73
CA ALA A 261 4.12 14.64 10.01
C ALA A 261 3.73 13.16 9.96
N LEU A 262 4.21 12.45 8.94
CA LEU A 262 3.89 11.04 8.75
C LEU A 262 4.70 10.12 9.69
N GLN A 263 5.91 10.54 10.09
CA GLN A 263 6.66 9.86 11.16
C GLN A 263 5.97 10.01 12.52
N TYR A 264 5.53 11.23 12.86
CA TYR A 264 4.79 11.50 14.09
C TYR A 264 3.53 10.64 14.17
N LEU A 265 2.76 10.53 13.07
CA LEU A 265 1.60 9.63 12.99
C LEU A 265 1.93 8.18 13.34
N ALA A 266 3.00 7.65 12.75
CA ALA A 266 3.40 6.26 12.93
C ALA A 266 3.86 5.99 14.37
N GLU A 267 4.58 6.93 14.97
CA GLU A 267 5.16 6.79 16.31
C GLU A 267 4.19 7.17 17.44
N HIS A 268 3.26 8.09 17.20
CA HIS A 268 2.47 8.73 18.26
C HIS A 268 0.96 8.66 18.07
N SER A 269 0.44 8.49 16.84
CA SER A 269 -1.02 8.39 16.62
C SER A 269 -1.47 6.94 16.52
N PHE A 270 -0.73 6.07 15.82
CA PHE A 270 -1.06 4.63 15.71
C PHE A 270 -0.20 3.72 16.59
N SER A 271 0.43 4.26 17.63
CA SER A 271 1.18 3.42 18.57
C SER A 271 0.22 2.58 19.42
N ALA A 272 0.63 1.38 19.80
CA ALA A 272 -0.16 0.45 20.64
C ALA A 272 -0.52 0.99 22.04
N SER A 273 -0.07 2.20 22.41
CA SER A 273 -0.36 2.84 23.68
C SER A 273 -1.41 3.96 23.58
N GLN A 274 -1.96 4.22 22.39
CA GLN A 274 -2.79 5.40 22.11
C GLN A 274 -4.27 5.07 21.88
N GLY A 275 -4.63 3.79 21.98
CA GLY A 275 -5.98 3.22 21.91
C GLY A 275 -5.94 1.76 22.30
#